data_AF-A0A034VA68-F1
#
_entry.id   AF-A0A034VA68-F1
#
_cell.length_a   1.000
_cell.length_b   1.000
_cell.length_c   1.000
_cell.angle_alpha   90.00
_cell.angle_beta   90.00
_cell.angle_gamma   90.00
#
_symmetry.space_group_name_H-M   'P 1'
#
loop_
_entity.id
_entity.type
_entity.pdbx_description
1 polymer ?
#
loop_
_entity_poly.entity_id
_entity_poly.type
_entity_poly.pdbx_seq_one_letter_code
_entity_poly.pdbx_strand_id
1 'polypeptide(L)'
;NDCALHFKKSSNYLIHMRKKHGVETPPSIISCPQCSRTFKSSFNLKRHIMIHRPVAEKKIYPCPQCDRKFQTKECVLRHIKFVHEDIRSFICEECGESTRTEATLR
;
A
#
# COMPACT_ATOMS: atom_id res chain seq x y z
N ASN A 1 14.49 -32.29 7.98
CA ASN A 1 14.13 -31.27 6.97
C ASN A 1 12.79 -31.66 6.34
N ASP A 2 11.78 -31.92 7.18
CA ASP A 2 10.73 -32.93 6.94
C ASP A 2 9.32 -32.31 6.93
N CYS A 3 9.11 -31.27 6.10
CA CYS A 3 7.80 -30.62 5.98
C CYS A 3 7.25 -30.77 4.57
N ALA A 4 6.21 -31.60 4.40
CA ALA A 4 5.56 -31.90 3.12
C ALA A 4 4.43 -30.91 2.73
N LEU A 5 4.44 -29.70 3.31
CA LEU A 5 3.41 -28.70 3.00
C LEU A 5 3.63 -28.09 1.62
N HIS A 6 2.60 -28.17 0.77
CA HIS A 6 2.60 -27.56 -0.55
C HIS A 6 2.02 -26.14 -0.50
N PHE A 7 2.77 -25.17 -1.02
CA PHE A 7 2.36 -23.77 -1.08
C PHE A 7 2.09 -23.33 -2.52
N LYS A 8 0.95 -22.67 -2.75
CA LYS A 8 0.60 -22.09 -4.06
C LYS A 8 1.46 -20.88 -4.46
N LYS A 9 2.17 -20.27 -3.52
CA LYS A 9 3.02 -19.09 -3.73
C LYS A 9 4.36 -19.25 -3.02
N SER A 10 5.45 -18.90 -3.70
CA SER A 10 6.81 -18.91 -3.14
C SER A 10 6.94 -18.00 -1.92
N SER A 11 6.27 -16.84 -1.91
CA SER A 11 6.23 -15.95 -0.74
C SER A 11 5.69 -16.63 0.52
N ASN A 12 4.68 -17.50 0.37
CA ASN A 12 4.07 -18.19 1.50
C ASN A 12 4.99 -19.28 2.05
N TYR A 13 5.68 -19.99 1.16
CA TYR A 13 6.71 -20.95 1.55
C TYR A 13 7.85 -20.27 2.32
N LEU A 14 8.38 -19.15 1.83
CA LEU A 14 9.49 -18.44 2.51
C LEU A 14 9.07 -17.92 3.90
N ILE A 15 7.84 -17.41 4.03
CA ILE A 15 7.29 -17.00 5.34
C ILE A 15 7.16 -18.22 6.28
N HIS A 16 6.69 -19.36 5.77
CA HIS A 16 6.59 -20.59 6.55
C HIS A 16 7.96 -21.06 7.03
N MET A 17 8.95 -21.16 6.13
CA MET A 17 10.31 -21.60 6.46
C MET A 17 10.96 -20.70 7.52
N ARG A 18 10.77 -19.38 7.41
CA ARG A 18 11.25 -18.43 8.42
C ARG A 18 10.59 -18.64 9.78
N LYS A 19 9.26 -18.76 9.81
CA LYS A 19 8.49 -18.82 11.08
C LYS A 19 8.53 -20.18 11.76
N LYS A 20 8.62 -21.27 11.00
CA LYS A 20 8.48 -22.65 11.50
C LYS A 20 9.80 -23.40 11.58
N HIS A 21 10.77 -23.02 10.76
CA HIS A 21 12.06 -23.70 10.69
C HIS A 21 13.25 -22.77 10.96
N GLY A 22 13.01 -21.48 11.25
CA GLY A 22 14.07 -20.51 11.53
C GLY A 22 14.99 -20.24 10.33
N VAL A 23 14.60 -20.64 9.12
CA VAL A 23 15.43 -20.47 7.92
C VAL A 23 15.41 -19.01 7.52
N GLU A 24 16.58 -18.38 7.50
CA GLU A 24 16.76 -17.06 6.91
C GLU A 24 16.51 -17.14 5.42
N THR A 25 15.48 -16.43 4.97
CA THR A 25 15.05 -16.40 3.58
C THR A 25 15.14 -14.98 3.06
N PRO A 26 15.66 -14.77 1.83
CA PRO A 26 15.70 -13.44 1.24
C PRO A 26 14.30 -12.81 1.27
N PRO A 27 14.19 -11.51 1.59
CA PRO A 27 12.91 -10.85 1.51
C PRO A 27 12.41 -10.94 0.06
N SER A 28 11.19 -11.45 -0.13
CA SER A 28 10.57 -11.53 -1.46
C SER A 28 10.23 -10.12 -1.94
N ILE A 29 11.20 -9.48 -2.56
CA ILE A 29 11.09 -8.13 -3.09
C ILE A 29 11.18 -8.16 -4.61
N ILE A 30 10.46 -7.24 -5.24
CA ILE A 30 10.42 -7.06 -6.69
C ILE A 30 10.96 -5.67 -7.00
N SER A 31 12.02 -5.60 -7.81
CA SER A 31 12.66 -4.35 -8.19
C SER A 31 11.90 -3.63 -9.31
N CYS A 32 11.87 -2.30 -9.25
CA CYS A 32 11.40 -1.50 -10.37
C CYS A 32 12.44 -1.55 -11.51
N PRO A 33 12.02 -1.75 -12.77
CA PRO A 33 12.96 -1.73 -13.90
C PRO A 33 13.44 -0.31 -14.26
N GLN A 34 12.80 0.73 -13.74
CA GLN A 34 13.07 2.13 -14.09
C GLN A 34 13.75 2.92 -12.95
N CYS A 35 13.88 2.33 -11.76
CA CYS A 35 14.59 2.95 -10.63
C CYS A 35 14.97 1.90 -9.56
N SER A 36 15.79 2.29 -8.58
CA SER A 36 16.28 1.37 -7.53
C SER A 36 15.27 1.02 -6.43
N ARG A 37 13.97 1.34 -6.59
CA ARG A 37 12.96 1.02 -5.58
C ARG A 37 12.51 -0.43 -5.66
N THR A 38 12.29 -1.04 -4.49
CA THR A 38 11.86 -2.43 -4.34
C THR A 38 10.50 -2.53 -3.64
N PHE A 39 9.69 -3.52 -4.01
CA PHE A 39 8.32 -3.67 -3.51
C PHE A 39 8.05 -5.10 -3.05
N LYS A 40 7.27 -5.24 -1.96
CA LYS A 40 6.88 -6.55 -1.40
C LYS A 40 5.77 -7.26 -2.20
N SER A 41 5.14 -6.58 -3.16
CA SER A 41 4.06 -7.17 -3.96
C SER A 41 4.04 -6.62 -5.38
N SER A 42 3.58 -7.46 -6.32
CA SER A 42 3.42 -7.07 -7.73
C SER A 42 2.38 -5.97 -7.91
N PHE A 43 1.32 -5.96 -7.09
CA PHE A 43 0.33 -4.89 -7.06
C PHE A 43 0.97 -3.53 -6.73
N ASN A 44 1.82 -3.50 -5.68
CA ASN A 44 2.49 -2.27 -5.28
C ASN A 44 3.50 -1.79 -6.34
N LEU A 45 4.23 -2.71 -6.98
CA LEU A 45 5.10 -2.37 -8.10
C LEU A 45 4.31 -1.80 -9.29
N LYS A 46 3.20 -2.43 -9.68
CA LYS A 46 2.33 -1.94 -10.77
C LYS A 46 1.82 -0.54 -10.49
N ARG A 47 1.35 -0.28 -9.27
CA ARG A 47 0.94 1.06 -8.83
C ARG A 47 2.11 2.05 -8.88
N HIS A 48 3.29 1.64 -8.46
CA HIS A 48 4.49 2.49 -8.52
C HIS A 48 4.89 2.83 -9.96
N ILE A 49 4.86 1.89 -10.89
CA ILE A 49 5.26 2.14 -12.29
C ILE A 49 4.43 3.27 -12.93
N MET A 50 3.21 3.52 -12.44
CA MET A 50 2.40 4.67 -12.87
C MET A 50 3.08 6.02 -12.60
N ILE A 51 4.03 6.12 -11.66
CA ILE A 51 4.76 7.37 -11.44
C ILE A 51 5.73 7.69 -12.58
N HIS A 52 6.26 6.67 -13.23
CA HIS A 52 7.26 6.83 -14.31
C HIS A 52 6.62 7.08 -15.67
N ARG A 53 5.32 6.84 -15.82
CA ARG A 53 4.60 7.18 -17.06
C ARG A 53 4.59 8.70 -17.28
N PRO A 54 4.59 9.20 -18.53
CA PRO A 54 4.34 10.61 -18.81
C PRO A 54 2.99 11.06 -18.25
N VAL A 55 2.90 12.28 -17.72
CA VAL A 55 1.65 12.81 -17.10
C VAL A 55 0.50 12.84 -18.11
N ALA A 56 0.78 13.09 -19.39
CA ALA A 56 -0.22 13.06 -20.46
C ALA A 56 -0.90 11.69 -20.63
N GLU A 57 -0.22 10.61 -20.28
CA GLU A 57 -0.72 9.24 -20.36
C GLU A 57 -1.22 8.70 -19.00
N LYS A 58 -1.04 9.47 -17.92
CA LYS A 58 -1.56 9.10 -16.61
C LYS A 58 -3.05 9.37 -16.59
N LYS A 59 -3.84 8.31 -16.44
CA LYS A 59 -5.23 8.42 -16.02
C LYS A 59 -5.26 9.05 -14.63
N ILE A 60 -5.53 10.35 -14.59
CA ILE A 60 -5.77 11.10 -13.35
C ILE A 60 -7.26 11.02 -13.00
N TYR A 61 -7.53 11.00 -11.70
CA TYR A 61 -8.86 10.92 -11.14
C TYR A 61 -9.17 12.28 -10.51
N PRO A 62 -10.07 13.09 -11.11
CA PRO A 62 -10.45 14.37 -10.55
C PRO A 62 -11.35 14.18 -9.32
N CYS A 63 -11.25 15.09 -8.37
CA CYS A 63 -12.26 15.24 -7.34
C CYS A 63 -13.54 15.83 -7.96
N PRO A 64 -14.74 15.30 -7.67
CA PRO A 64 -15.99 15.86 -8.16
C PRO A 64 -16.40 17.16 -7.45
N GLN A 65 -15.74 17.53 -6.35
CA GLN A 65 -16.12 18.67 -5.49
C GLN A 65 -15.08 19.80 -5.49
N CYS A 66 -13.92 19.62 -6.13
CA CYS A 66 -12.90 20.66 -6.27
C CYS A 66 -11.93 20.33 -7.43
N ASP A 67 -11.04 21.27 -7.75
CA ASP A 67 -10.09 21.13 -8.88
C ASP A 67 -8.91 20.18 -8.63
N ARG A 68 -8.85 19.52 -7.46
CA ARG A 68 -7.76 18.58 -7.15
C ARG A 68 -7.85 17.32 -7.99
N LYS A 69 -6.70 16.85 -8.48
CA LYS A 69 -6.56 15.63 -9.29
C LYS A 69 -5.57 14.68 -8.64
N PHE A 70 -5.88 13.39 -8.68
CA PHE A 70 -5.11 12.35 -7.99
C PHE A 70 -4.71 11.23 -8.95
N GLN A 71 -3.66 10.49 -8.60
CA GLN A 71 -3.15 9.39 -9.43
C GLN A 71 -3.93 8.08 -9.25
N THR A 72 -4.74 7.95 -8.19
CA THR A 72 -5.54 6.74 -7.90
C THR A 72 -6.91 7.10 -7.35
N LYS A 73 -7.90 6.23 -7.57
CA LYS A 73 -9.25 6.36 -7.00
C LYS A 73 -9.24 6.37 -5.47
N GLU A 74 -8.42 5.53 -4.83
CA GLU A 74 -8.26 5.49 -3.37
C GLU A 74 -7.84 6.84 -2.80
N CYS A 75 -6.96 7.57 -3.49
CA CYS A 75 -6.56 8.91 -3.07
C CYS A 75 -7.70 9.92 -3.20
N VAL A 76 -8.54 9.83 -4.24
CA VAL A 76 -9.75 10.68 -4.38
C VAL A 76 -10.72 10.41 -3.25
N LEU A 77 -11.05 9.14 -2.98
CA LEU A 77 -12.00 8.76 -1.93
C LEU A 77 -11.54 9.23 -0.56
N ARG A 78 -10.26 9.02 -0.25
CA ARG A 78 -9.66 9.51 1.00
C ARG A 78 -9.66 11.03 1.10
N HIS A 79 -9.37 11.73 0.00
CA HIS A 79 -9.47 13.19 -0.06
C HIS A 79 -10.89 13.67 0.24
N ILE A 80 -11.89 13.09 -0.41
CA ILE A 80 -13.31 13.44 -0.20
C ILE A 80 -13.69 13.25 1.26
N LYS A 81 -13.40 12.05 1.80
CA LYS A 81 -13.67 11.71 3.19
C LYS A 81 -13.08 12.73 4.17
N PHE A 82 -11.86 13.19 3.95
CA PHE A 82 -11.13 14.03 4.92
C PHE A 82 -11.27 15.53 4.72
N VAL A 83 -11.55 15.99 3.51
CA VAL A 83 -11.54 17.42 3.15
C VAL A 83 -12.95 17.93 2.92
N HIS A 84 -13.83 17.11 2.35
CA HIS A 84 -15.18 17.52 2.00
C HIS A 84 -16.22 17.03 3.02
N GLU A 85 -16.05 15.82 3.56
CA GLU A 85 -16.98 15.24 4.53
C GLU A 85 -16.51 15.40 5.98
N ASP A 86 -15.26 15.87 6.18
CA ASP A 86 -14.54 15.96 7.47
C ASP A 86 -14.62 14.68 8.34
N ILE A 87 -14.79 13.51 7.70
CA ILE A 87 -14.86 12.23 8.39
C ILE A 87 -13.45 11.80 8.78
N ARG A 88 -13.12 12.06 10.04
CA ARG A 88 -11.89 11.60 10.66
C ARG A 88 -12.03 10.12 11.00
N SER A 89 -11.04 9.32 10.63
CA SER A 89 -11.15 7.84 10.65
C SER A 89 -10.62 7.20 11.92
N PHE A 90 -9.93 7.97 12.75
CA PHE A 90 -9.29 7.47 13.96
C PHE A 90 -9.67 8.42 15.09
N ILE A 91 -10.54 7.95 15.98
CA ILE A 91 -10.99 8.69 17.16
C ILE A 91 -10.36 8.01 18.38
N CYS A 92 -9.66 8.79 19.20
CA CYS A 92 -9.22 8.40 20.52
C CYS A 92 -10.45 8.25 21.43
N GLU A 93 -10.79 7.04 21.88
CA GLU A 93 -11.96 6.84 22.76
C GLU A 93 -11.73 7.42 24.18
N GLU A 94 -10.49 7.55 24.63
CA GLU A 94 -10.15 8.12 25.94
C GLU A 94 -10.21 9.65 25.97
N CYS A 95 -9.91 10.30 24.85
CA CYS A 95 -9.71 11.75 24.78
C CYS A 95 -10.58 12.48 23.75
N GLY A 96 -11.30 11.74 22.88
CA GLY A 96 -12.19 12.29 21.86
C GLY A 96 -11.48 12.93 20.65
N GLU A 97 -10.15 13.05 20.68
CA GLU A 97 -9.40 13.60 19.55
C GLU A 97 -9.47 12.69 18.33
N SER A 98 -9.62 13.31 17.17
CA SER A 98 -9.81 12.59 15.92
C SER A 98 -8.80 13.01 14.86
N THR A 99 -8.16 12.03 14.24
CA THR A 99 -7.05 12.23 13.30
C THR A 99 -7.35 11.63 11.92
N ARG A 100 -6.62 12.10 10.91
CA ARG A 100 -6.73 11.64 9.52
C ARG A 100 -5.85 10.41 9.23
N THR A 101 -4.95 10.05 10.14
CA THR A 101 -3.96 8.97 9.98
C THR A 101 -3.70 8.24 11.30
N GLU A 102 -3.58 6.92 11.25
CA GLU A 102 -3.31 6.06 12.41
C GLU A 102 -2.02 6.43 13.17
N ALA A 103 -0.98 6.90 12.47
CA ALA A 103 0.35 7.16 13.04
C ALA A 103 0.42 8.26 14.12
N THR A 104 -0.66 9.03 14.28
CA THR A 104 -0.74 10.16 15.22
C THR A 104 -1.48 9.86 16.51
N LEU A 105 -2.17 8.72 16.63
CA LEU A 105 -2.71 8.26 17.91
C LEU A 105 -1.62 7.44 18.61
N ARG A 106 -1.05 7.96 19.69
CA ARG A 106 -0.05 7.29 20.53
C ARG A 106 -0.53 7.25 21.96
#